data_AF-A0A6N9QFR5-F1
#
_entry.id   AF-A0A6N9QFR5-F1
#
_cell.length_a   1.000
_cell.length_b   1.000
_cell.length_c   1.000
_cell.angle_alpha   90.00
_cell.angle_beta   90.00
_cell.angle_gamma   90.00
#
_symmetry.space_group_name_H-M   'P 1'
#
loop_
_entity.id
_entity.type
_entity.pdbx_description
1 polymer ?
#
loop_
_entity_poly.entity_id
_entity_poly.type
_entity_poly.pdbx_seq_one_letter_code
_entity_poly.pdbx_strand_id
1 'polypeptide(L)'
;MPTDKPRFTIVVTDELYDKINDFRFEKKFKSQSKAINELIMIGLNSLLNEDFDIGPNFSKQEINIIEKYRDLDEHGKKMVDFVLEEEHKHCQGKQRIIDPIDQDADEFLKEIHKKESETNARSHA
;
A
#
# COMPACT_ATOMS: atom_id res chain seq x y z
N MET A 1 2.09 35.16 -22.83
CA MET A 1 2.95 34.48 -23.83
C MET A 1 2.14 33.42 -24.54
N PRO A 2 2.14 33.37 -25.88
CA PRO A 2 1.55 32.23 -26.58
C PRO A 2 2.38 31.00 -26.21
N THR A 3 1.71 29.93 -25.82
CA THR A 3 2.37 28.69 -25.41
C THR A 3 2.37 27.76 -26.62
N ASP A 4 3.54 27.39 -27.12
CA ASP A 4 3.75 26.50 -28.29
C ASP A 4 3.30 25.04 -28.08
N LYS A 5 2.57 24.77 -26.99
CA LYS A 5 2.08 23.42 -26.72
C LYS A 5 0.84 23.16 -27.58
N PRO A 6 0.79 22.03 -28.30
CA PRO A 6 -0.42 21.63 -29.02
C PRO A 6 -1.57 21.50 -28.03
N ARG A 7 -2.71 22.09 -28.37
CA ARG A 7 -3.93 22.10 -27.56
C ARG A 7 -5.03 21.42 -28.35
N PHE A 8 -5.74 20.52 -27.68
CA PHE A 8 -6.95 19.94 -28.20
C PHE A 8 -7.98 19.87 -27.08
N THR A 9 -9.25 19.92 -27.47
CA THR A 9 -10.40 19.81 -26.56
C THR A 9 -11.15 18.55 -26.93
N ILE A 10 -11.55 17.78 -25.94
CA ILE A 10 -12.37 16.58 -26.10
C ILE A 10 -13.66 16.74 -25.31
N VAL A 11 -14.76 16.24 -25.87
CA VAL A 11 -16.02 16.09 -25.16
C VAL A 11 -16.11 14.63 -24.73
N VAL A 12 -16.41 14.41 -23.46
CA VAL A 12 -16.51 13.08 -22.85
C VAL A 12 -17.88 12.92 -22.21
N THR A 13 -18.29 11.67 -22.02
CA THR A 13 -19.51 11.36 -21.25
C THR A 13 -19.30 11.61 -19.77
N ASP A 14 -20.39 11.78 -19.01
CA ASP A 14 -20.34 11.97 -17.55
C ASP A 14 -19.63 10.80 -16.86
N GLU A 15 -19.93 9.57 -17.28
CA GLU A 15 -19.28 8.36 -16.74
C GLU A 15 -17.75 8.39 -16.93
N LEU A 16 -17.27 8.84 -18.10
CA LEU A 16 -15.84 8.91 -18.37
C LEU A 16 -15.19 10.07 -17.60
N TYR A 17 -15.91 11.18 -17.43
CA TYR A 17 -15.47 12.31 -16.62
C TYR A 17 -15.25 11.91 -15.16
N ASP A 18 -16.17 11.14 -14.58
CA ASP A 18 -16.06 10.64 -13.20
C ASP A 18 -14.86 9.71 -13.05
N LYS A 19 -14.66 8.76 -13.98
CA LYS A 19 -13.48 7.88 -13.98
C LYS A 19 -12.17 8.64 -14.05
N ILE A 20 -12.10 9.72 -14.85
CA ILE A 20 -10.91 10.57 -14.91
C ILE A 20 -10.65 11.26 -13.57
N ASN A 21 -11.69 11.70 -12.88
CA ASN A 21 -11.56 12.34 -11.56
C ASN A 21 -11.12 11.34 -10.49
N ASP A 22 -11.72 10.14 -10.46
CA ASP A 22 -11.32 9.08 -9.52
C ASP A 22 -9.83 8.74 -9.69
N PHE A 23 -9.37 8.53 -10.92
CA PHE A 23 -7.96 8.30 -11.23
C PHE A 23 -7.06 9.47 -10.78
N ARG A 24 -7.51 10.71 -11.00
CA ARG A 24 -6.80 11.91 -10.56
C ARG A 24 -6.65 11.93 -9.03
N PHE A 25 -7.70 11.63 -8.28
CA PHE A 25 -7.67 11.63 -6.81
C PHE A 25 -6.82 10.49 -6.26
N GLU A 26 -6.98 9.27 -6.79
CA GLU A 26 -6.21 8.10 -6.38
C GLU A 26 -4.71 8.33 -6.56
N LYS A 27 -4.29 8.85 -7.72
CA LYS A 27 -2.89 9.16 -8.02
C LYS A 27 -2.44 10.53 -7.53
N LYS A 28 -3.30 11.27 -6.81
CA LYS A 28 -3.04 12.59 -6.21
C LYS A 28 -2.54 13.63 -7.23
N PHE A 29 -3.09 13.61 -8.44
CA PHE A 29 -2.76 14.59 -9.47
C PHE A 29 -3.41 15.95 -9.19
N LYS A 30 -2.59 17.00 -9.24
CA LYS A 30 -3.06 18.38 -8.98
C LYS A 30 -4.04 18.90 -10.04
N SER A 31 -3.90 18.49 -11.30
CA SER A 31 -4.74 18.95 -12.41
C SER A 31 -5.34 17.80 -13.21
N GLN A 32 -6.53 18.02 -13.75
CA GLN A 32 -7.21 17.08 -14.61
C GLN A 32 -6.44 16.84 -15.92
N SER A 33 -5.87 17.90 -16.50
CA SER A 33 -5.03 17.77 -17.71
C SER A 33 -3.83 16.85 -17.50
N LYS A 34 -3.25 16.82 -16.28
CA LYS A 34 -2.14 15.90 -15.98
C LYS A 34 -2.64 14.45 -15.93
N ALA A 35 -3.77 14.21 -15.25
CA ALA A 35 -4.37 12.88 -15.17
C ALA A 35 -4.76 12.34 -16.56
N ILE A 36 -5.36 13.18 -17.41
CA ILE A 36 -5.74 12.81 -18.77
C ILE A 36 -4.51 12.45 -19.61
N ASN A 37 -3.44 13.24 -19.55
CA ASN A 37 -2.22 12.93 -20.30
C ASN A 37 -1.62 11.58 -19.90
N GLU A 38 -1.59 11.27 -18.60
CA GLU A 38 -1.11 9.97 -18.10
C GLU A 38 -2.01 8.82 -18.57
N LEU A 39 -3.34 8.97 -18.50
CA LEU A 39 -4.27 7.96 -19.02
C LEU A 39 -4.08 7.69 -20.51
N ILE A 40 -3.86 8.75 -21.30
CA ILE A 40 -3.60 8.62 -22.74
C ILE A 40 -2.25 7.91 -22.98
N MET A 41 -1.20 8.26 -22.24
CA MET A 41 0.09 7.56 -22.34
C MET A 41 -0.05 6.08 -21.99
N ILE A 42 -0.73 5.75 -20.90
CA ILE A 42 -1.01 4.36 -20.48
C ILE A 42 -1.78 3.62 -21.58
N GLY A 43 -2.82 4.23 -22.13
CA GLY A 43 -3.63 3.64 -23.21
C GLY A 43 -2.82 3.40 -24.48
N LEU A 44 -2.01 4.37 -24.91
CA LEU A 44 -1.16 4.23 -26.09
C LEU A 44 -0.11 3.13 -25.91
N ASN A 45 0.56 3.07 -24.76
CA ASN A 45 1.56 2.04 -24.49
C ASN A 45 0.92 0.65 -24.44
N SER A 46 -0.25 0.51 -23.82
CA SER A 46 -1.01 -0.74 -23.78
C SER A 46 -1.44 -1.23 -25.17
N LEU A 47 -1.71 -0.33 -26.11
CA LEU A 47 -2.11 -0.68 -27.47
C LEU A 47 -0.92 -0.97 -28.38
N LEU A 48 0.24 -0.38 -28.08
CA LEU A 48 1.46 -0.49 -28.87
C LEU A 48 2.33 -1.71 -28.49
N ASN A 49 1.91 -2.52 -27.50
CA ASN A 49 2.62 -3.71 -27.01
C ASN A 49 4.09 -3.44 -26.59
N GLU A 50 4.36 -2.24 -26.07
CA GLU A 50 5.61 -1.97 -25.36
C GLU A 50 5.34 -2.25 -23.88
N ASP A 51 5.96 -3.30 -23.33
CA ASP A 51 5.85 -3.69 -21.92
C ASP A 51 6.24 -2.53 -21.00
N PHE A 52 5.25 -1.76 -20.52
CA PHE A 52 5.46 -0.71 -19.53
C PHE A 52 4.86 -1.13 -18.19
N ASP A 53 5.73 -1.60 -17.32
CA ASP A 53 5.48 -1.81 -15.90
C ASP A 53 5.35 -0.43 -15.22
N ILE A 54 4.14 -0.08 -14.75
CA ILE A 54 4.00 1.02 -13.78
C ILE A 54 4.56 0.46 -12.47
N GLY A 55 5.89 0.47 -12.35
CA GLY A 55 6.59 -0.10 -11.21
C GLY A 55 6.11 0.49 -9.87
N PRO A 56 6.50 -0.11 -8.74
CA PRO A 56 6.08 0.34 -7.43
C PRO A 56 6.43 1.83 -7.22
N ASN A 57 5.50 2.61 -6.65
CA ASN A 57 5.76 4.00 -6.32
C ASN A 57 6.63 4.09 -5.07
N PHE A 58 7.95 4.13 -5.26
CA PHE A 58 8.93 4.24 -4.19
C PHE A 58 9.14 5.70 -3.76
N SER A 59 9.26 5.93 -2.46
CA SER A 59 9.74 7.19 -1.89
C SER A 59 11.19 7.46 -2.28
N LYS A 60 11.65 8.72 -2.16
CA LYS A 60 13.06 9.09 -2.44
C LYS A 60 14.05 8.29 -1.60
N GLN A 61 13.65 7.93 -0.38
CA GLN A 61 14.45 7.16 0.55
C GLN A 61 14.60 5.71 0.06
N GLU A 62 13.52 5.09 -0.39
CA GLU A 62 13.53 3.72 -0.94
C GLU A 62 14.34 3.65 -2.23
N ILE A 63 14.19 4.64 -3.11
CA ILE A 63 14.99 4.74 -4.35
C ILE A 63 16.49 4.77 -4.03
N ASN A 64 16.92 5.59 -3.07
CA ASN A 64 18.33 5.70 -2.67
C ASN A 64 18.87 4.38 -2.10
N ILE A 65 18.05 3.62 -1.37
CA ILE A 65 18.44 2.30 -0.86
C ILE A 65 18.64 1.32 -2.02
N ILE A 66 17.72 1.31 -2.99
CA ILE A 66 17.79 0.44 -4.18
C ILE A 66 19.05 0.75 -5.00
N GLU A 67 19.36 2.03 -5.23
CA GLU A 67 20.57 2.46 -5.95
C GLU A 67 21.83 1.94 -5.26
N LYS A 68 21.96 2.17 -3.94
CA LYS A 68 23.10 1.68 -3.16
C LYS A 68 23.23 0.16 -3.20
N TYR A 69 22.12 -0.57 -3.12
CA TYR A 69 22.14 -2.03 -3.17
C TYR A 69 22.63 -2.54 -4.54
N ARG A 70 22.24 -1.88 -5.64
CA ARG A 70 22.66 -2.28 -6.99
C ARG A 70 24.17 -2.17 -7.18
N ASP A 71 24.78 -1.13 -6.60
CA ASP A 71 26.22 -0.86 -6.65
C ASP A 71 27.07 -1.84 -5.82
N LEU A 72 26.47 -2.67 -4.97
CA LEU A 72 27.18 -3.67 -4.17
C LEU A 72 27.67 -4.86 -5.01
N ASP A 73 28.80 -5.42 -4.58
CA ASP A 73 29.31 -6.70 -5.06
C ASP A 73 28.50 -7.88 -4.49
N GLU A 74 28.83 -9.10 -4.91
CA GLU A 74 28.10 -10.31 -4.50
C GLU A 74 28.12 -10.51 -2.97
N HIS A 75 29.26 -10.22 -2.33
CA HIS A 75 29.40 -10.34 -0.88
C HIS A 75 28.59 -9.27 -0.13
N GLY A 76 28.64 -8.01 -0.60
CA GLY A 76 27.87 -6.91 -0.03
C GLY A 76 26.37 -7.14 -0.11
N LYS A 77 25.87 -7.66 -1.25
CA LYS A 77 24.46 -8.03 -1.41
C LYS A 77 24.05 -9.11 -0.40
N LYS A 78 24.85 -10.18 -0.26
CA LYS A 78 24.60 -11.26 0.72
C LYS A 78 24.50 -10.75 2.15
N MET A 79 25.35 -9.78 2.54
CA MET A 79 25.28 -9.18 3.88
C MET A 79 24.00 -8.38 4.10
N VAL A 80 23.59 -7.58 3.11
CA VAL A 80 22.34 -6.82 3.19
C VAL A 80 21.14 -7.76 3.24
N ASP A 81 21.11 -8.79 2.39
CA ASP A 81 20.04 -9.79 2.35
C ASP A 81 19.91 -10.52 3.70
N PHE A 82 21.04 -10.94 4.28
CA PHE A 82 21.07 -11.57 5.59
C PHE A 82 20.47 -10.67 6.68
N VAL A 83 20.89 -9.41 6.77
CA VAL A 83 20.37 -8.47 7.78
C VAL A 83 18.88 -8.19 7.55
N LEU A 84 18.46 -8.01 6.29
CA LEU A 84 17.06 -7.79 5.94
C LEU A 84 16.20 -8.99 6.37
N GLU A 85 16.64 -10.21 6.09
CA GLU A 85 15.93 -11.42 6.50
C GLU A 85 15.82 -11.54 8.02
N GLU A 86 16.91 -11.31 8.75
CA GLU A 86 16.92 -11.40 10.21
C GLU A 86 16.02 -10.34 10.86
N GLU A 87 16.10 -9.08 10.42
CA GLU A 87 15.24 -8.01 10.94
C GLU A 87 13.78 -8.21 10.55
N HIS A 88 13.50 -8.73 9.35
CA HIS A 88 12.13 -9.05 8.93
C HIS A 88 11.52 -10.14 9.82
N LYS A 89 12.27 -11.22 10.12
CA LYS A 89 11.84 -12.26 11.07
C LYS A 89 11.63 -11.68 12.46
N HIS A 90 12.54 -10.83 12.93
CA HIS A 90 12.45 -10.21 14.25
C HIS A 90 11.26 -9.27 14.39
N CYS A 91 10.93 -8.48 13.36
CA CYS A 91 9.75 -7.62 13.34
C CYS A 91 8.45 -8.43 13.31
N GLN A 92 8.40 -9.51 12.53
CA GLN A 92 7.29 -10.46 12.56
C GLN A 92 7.14 -11.15 13.93
N GLY A 93 8.27 -11.41 14.62
CA GLY A 93 8.30 -11.92 15.99
C GLY A 93 7.74 -10.93 17.01
N LYS A 94 8.04 -9.63 16.86
CA LYS A 94 7.47 -8.56 17.69
C LYS A 94 5.97 -8.38 17.49
N GLN A 95 5.43 -8.61 16.29
CA GLN A 95 3.98 -8.60 16.05
C GLN A 95 3.23 -9.76 16.75
N ARG A 96 3.92 -10.85 17.14
CA ARG A 96 3.32 -11.94 17.93
C ARG A 96 3.33 -11.70 19.43
N ILE A 97 4.06 -10.70 19.91
CA ILE A 97 4.02 -10.22 21.30
C ILE A 97 3.08 -9.01 21.31
N ILE A 98 1.79 -9.26 21.11
CA ILE A 98 0.77 -8.50 21.84
C ILE A 98 0.99 -8.92 23.30
N ASP A 99 1.16 -7.97 24.20
CA ASP A 99 1.67 -8.16 25.56
C ASP A 99 1.08 -9.42 26.24
N PRO A 100 1.89 -10.25 26.93
CA PRO A 100 1.41 -11.44 27.66
C PRO A 100 0.32 -11.13 28.71
N ILE A 101 0.06 -9.87 28.99
CA ILE A 101 -0.95 -9.38 29.92
C ILE A 101 -2.37 -9.50 29.34
N ASP A 102 -2.55 -9.45 28.01
CA ASP A 102 -3.89 -9.47 27.40
C ASP A 102 -4.44 -10.89 27.19
N GLN A 103 -3.59 -11.91 27.05
CA GLN A 103 -4.06 -13.30 26.94
C GLN A 103 -4.64 -13.81 28.26
N ASP A 104 -4.00 -13.50 29.39
CA ASP A 104 -4.51 -13.83 30.72
C ASP A 104 -5.76 -13.00 31.07
N ALA A 105 -5.83 -11.73 30.63
CA ALA A 105 -7.00 -10.88 30.85
C ALA A 105 -8.23 -11.36 30.07
N ASP A 106 -8.08 -11.76 28.80
CA ASP A 106 -9.17 -12.29 28.00
C ASP A 106 -9.66 -13.65 28.50
N GLU A 107 -8.77 -14.50 29.00
CA GLU A 107 -9.14 -15.78 29.60
C GLU A 107 -9.85 -15.57 30.95
N PHE A 108 -9.36 -14.64 31.78
CA PHE A 108 -9.99 -14.25 33.05
C PHE A 108 -11.38 -13.63 32.85
N LEU A 109 -11.56 -12.75 31.87
CA LEU A 109 -12.86 -12.14 31.54
C LEU A 109 -13.85 -13.18 31.02
N LYS A 110 -13.41 -14.13 30.19
CA LYS A 110 -14.25 -15.27 29.78
C LYS A 110 -14.68 -16.13 30.96
N GLU A 111 -13.81 -16.35 31.93
CA GLU A 111 -14.13 -17.14 33.12
C GLU A 111 -15.14 -16.43 34.03
N ILE A 112 -15.04 -15.10 34.18
CA ILE A 112 -16.01 -14.27 34.91
C ILE A 112 -17.39 -14.34 34.23
N HIS A 113 -17.44 -14.08 32.91
CA HIS A 113 -18.71 -14.11 32.17
C HIS A 113 -19.37 -15.50 32.21
N LYS A 114 -18.57 -16.57 32.18
CA LYS A 114 -19.08 -17.93 32.35
C LYS A 114 -19.70 -18.13 33.74
N LYS A 115 -19.01 -17.71 34.81
CA LYS A 115 -19.52 -17.83 36.19
C LYS A 115 -20.80 -17.00 36.41
N GLU A 116 -20.90 -15.80 35.84
CA GLU A 116 -22.11 -14.98 35.91
C GLU A 116 -23.31 -15.59 35.16
N SER A 117 -23.06 -16.24 34.02
CA SER A 117 -24.11 -16.95 33.29
C SER A 117 -24.63 -18.18 34.04
N GLU A 118 -23.76 -18.88 34.77
CA GLU A 118 -24.09 -20.07 35.56
C GLU A 118 -24.80 -19.73 36.88
N THR A 119 -24.50 -18.58 37.51
CA THR A 119 -25.20 -18.11 38.70
C THR A 119 -26.58 -17.55 38.39
N ASN A 120 -26.75 -16.82 37.29
CA ASN A 120 -28.07 -16.33 36.86
C ASN A 120 -29.01 -17.45 36.37
N ALA A 121 -28.47 -18.56 35.85
CA ALA A 121 -29.28 -19.73 35.50
C ALA A 121 -29.79 -20.51 36.74
N ARG A 122 -29.13 -20.35 37.91
CA ARG A 122 -29.51 -21.00 39.17
C ARG A 122 -30.42 -20.15 40.06
N SER A 123 -30.54 -18.85 39.82
CA SER A 123 -31.42 -17.96 40.59
C SER A 123 -32.86 -17.87 40.04
N HIS A 124 -33.12 -18.45 38.86
CA HIS A 124 -34.43 -18.48 38.21
C HIS A 124 -35.06 -19.89 38.08
N ALA A 125 -34.55 -20.87 38.85
CA ALA A 125 -35.13 -22.20 39.00
C ALA A 125 -35.71 -22.40 40.40
#